data_AF-A0A9P8F528-F1
#
_entry.id   AF-A0A9P8F528-F1
#
_cell.length_a   1.000
_cell.length_b   1.000
_cell.length_c   1.000
_cell.angle_alpha   90.00
_cell.angle_beta   90.00
_cell.angle_gamma   90.00
#
_symmetry.space_group_name_H-M   'P 1'
#
loop_
_entity.id
_entity.type
_entity.pdbx_description
1 polymer ?
#
loop_
_entity_poly.entity_id
_entity_poly.type
_entity_poly.pdbx_seq_one_letter_code
_entity_poly.pdbx_strand_id
1 'polypeptide(L)'
;GACTVVVSQFNPTTKKIYHASVNACLAPLVSVDGKHVITVEGIGSVKNPHPVQERIAKGNGSQCGFCTPGIVMSLYALLRNTPEPTEHEIEEGCDGNLCRCTGYRPILDAAQTFKKSSSNGSACCKDNGSAESTEGGCCKSNGNATKITPPSNGCGRVGGCCQDGKGFADDQPIKRFTPPGFIEYNPDTQLIFPPALKKHELKPLAFGNKKKKWFRPVTLQQLLEIKSVYPSAKIIGGSSETQIEVKFKGMQYTASVFVGDIAELRQYEFHDDYLEIGGNVVLTDLEQIARDAIERYGPSKGQPFKAILKQLKYFAGRQIRNVGTPAGNLATASPISDLNPVLMAANATIVAKSLEQTTEIPMSDFFKAYRLTALPPDAIIASIRIPVFREKNEYMRAYKVSKRKDDDIAIVNAALRVVLSDSNDVEDCSLVYGGMAPVTISAKEAVKALTGKKFTDPKTLEAVMNGLEKDFDLRFGVPGGMASYRKSLALGFFYRFYHEILSELPVTDANVDHDALGEIERIISFGKKDHKAGEAYEQKILGKEQPHVAAMKQSTGEAQYTDDIPVQKNELYGYMVLSTKAHAKILNVDFEAALDIPGVIEWVDHRDLPNPEANWWGAPSCDEVFFA
;
A
#
# COMPACT_ATOMS: atom_id res chain seq x y z
N GLY A 1 4.26 -5.64 -7.63
CA GLY A 1 5.70 -5.73 -7.91
C GLY A 1 6.18 -7.15 -8.20
N ALA A 2 6.03 -7.64 -9.44
CA ALA A 2 6.91 -8.71 -9.91
C ALA A 2 8.36 -8.20 -10.03
N CYS A 3 8.51 -6.97 -10.54
CA CYS A 3 9.74 -6.16 -10.58
C CYS A 3 10.16 -5.53 -9.23
N THR A 4 9.87 -6.19 -8.09
CA THR A 4 10.29 -5.65 -6.78
C THR A 4 11.81 -5.80 -6.63
N VAL A 5 12.50 -4.69 -6.37
CA VAL A 5 13.93 -4.65 -5.99
C VAL A 5 14.07 -3.97 -4.63
N VAL A 6 15.23 -4.09 -3.99
CA VAL A 6 15.53 -3.35 -2.76
C VAL A 6 16.52 -2.23 -3.03
N VAL A 7 16.11 -0.99 -2.74
CA VAL A 7 16.95 0.20 -2.78
C VAL A 7 17.39 0.52 -1.36
N SER A 8 18.69 0.37 -1.10
CA SER A 8 19.28 0.73 0.19
C SER A 8 19.88 2.12 0.12
N GLN A 9 19.60 2.96 1.12
CA GLN A 9 20.13 4.33 1.21
C GLN A 9 20.60 4.65 2.62
N PHE A 10 21.64 5.48 2.73
CA PHE A 10 22.11 6.02 4.00
C PHE A 10 21.38 7.33 4.31
N ASN A 11 20.69 7.41 5.45
CA ASN A 11 20.05 8.64 5.89
C ASN A 11 21.11 9.53 6.60
N PRO A 12 21.43 10.73 6.07
CA PRO A 12 22.47 11.57 6.62
C PRO A 12 22.11 12.19 7.99
N THR A 13 20.83 12.26 8.34
CA THR A 13 20.33 12.79 9.62
C THR A 13 20.35 11.71 10.70
N THR A 14 19.68 10.57 10.47
CA THR A 14 19.58 9.50 11.47
C THR A 14 20.82 8.60 11.55
N LYS A 15 21.74 8.73 10.58
CA LYS A 15 22.93 7.87 10.37
C LYS A 15 22.61 6.37 10.21
N LYS A 16 21.33 6.01 9.98
CA LYS A 16 20.89 4.64 9.71
C LYS A 16 20.90 4.35 8.21
N ILE A 17 21.04 3.07 7.87
CA ILE A 17 20.78 2.57 6.52
C ILE A 17 19.34 2.08 6.49
N TYR A 18 18.59 2.46 5.47
CA TYR A 18 17.21 2.01 5.24
C TYR A 18 17.15 1.12 4.00
N HIS A 19 16.31 0.08 4.03
CA HIS A 19 16.15 -0.89 2.96
C HIS A 19 14.72 -0.84 2.39
N ALA A 20 14.50 -0.03 1.36
CA ALA A 20 13.19 0.15 0.74
C ALA A 20 12.92 -0.93 -0.33
N SER A 21 11.82 -1.66 -0.24
CA SER A 21 11.30 -2.37 -1.43
C SER A 21 10.67 -1.36 -2.40
N VAL A 22 10.96 -1.48 -3.70
CA VAL A 22 10.54 -0.53 -4.75
C VAL A 22 10.16 -1.30 -6.02
N ASN A 23 9.14 -0.84 -6.74
CA ASN A 23 8.80 -1.36 -8.07
C ASN A 23 9.75 -0.76 -9.12
N ALA A 24 10.69 -1.56 -9.65
CA ALA A 24 11.71 -1.09 -10.60
C ALA A 24 11.11 -0.49 -11.89
N CYS A 25 9.94 -0.97 -12.33
CA CYS A 25 9.28 -0.44 -13.54
C CYS A 25 8.74 1.00 -13.39
N LEU A 26 8.71 1.56 -12.18
CA LEU A 26 8.29 2.94 -11.91
C LEU A 26 9.44 3.84 -11.45
N ALA A 27 10.61 3.27 -11.12
CA ALA A 27 11.75 4.00 -10.57
C ALA A 27 12.61 4.60 -11.70
N PRO A 28 12.64 5.94 -11.90
CA PRO A 28 13.52 6.53 -12.91
C PRO A 28 14.98 6.44 -12.45
N LEU A 29 15.94 6.24 -13.37
CA LEU A 29 17.36 6.03 -13.01
C LEU A 29 17.95 7.14 -12.11
N VAL A 30 17.47 8.39 -12.24
CA VAL A 30 17.86 9.51 -11.38
C VAL A 30 17.54 9.29 -9.89
N SER A 31 16.57 8.44 -9.56
CA SER A 31 16.17 8.17 -8.18
C SER A 31 17.11 7.20 -7.46
N VAL A 32 18.06 6.55 -8.15
CA VAL A 32 18.99 5.57 -7.57
C VAL A 32 20.46 6.00 -7.56
N ASP A 33 20.78 7.21 -8.05
CA ASP A 33 22.12 7.78 -7.85
C ASP A 33 22.43 7.93 -6.35
N GLY A 34 23.67 7.61 -5.97
CA GLY A 34 24.11 7.53 -4.57
C GLY A 34 23.53 6.35 -3.75
N LYS A 35 22.77 5.42 -4.34
CA LYS A 35 22.06 4.34 -3.62
C LYS A 35 22.49 2.96 -4.07
N HIS A 36 22.23 1.96 -3.23
CA HIS A 36 22.58 0.56 -3.50
C HIS A 36 21.32 -0.23 -3.91
N VAL A 37 21.21 -0.53 -5.20
CA VAL A 37 20.13 -1.37 -5.74
C VAL A 37 20.53 -2.85 -5.58
N ILE A 38 19.63 -3.64 -5.01
CA ILE A 38 19.78 -5.07 -4.76
C ILE A 38 18.64 -5.80 -5.48
N THR A 39 18.99 -6.76 -6.32
CA THR A 39 18.06 -7.64 -7.06
C THR A 39 18.08 -9.06 -6.48
N VAL A 40 17.31 -9.98 -7.06
CA VAL A 40 17.18 -11.36 -6.55
C VAL A 40 18.49 -12.15 -6.65
N GLU A 41 19.27 -11.91 -7.70
CA GLU A 41 20.57 -12.52 -7.96
C GLU A 41 21.62 -12.01 -6.97
N GLY A 42 21.46 -10.78 -6.48
CA GLY A 42 22.38 -10.14 -5.54
C GLY A 42 22.39 -10.78 -4.15
N ILE A 43 21.28 -11.40 -3.72
CA ILE A 43 21.15 -11.97 -2.38
C ILE A 43 21.55 -13.46 -2.29
N GLY A 44 21.62 -14.17 -3.42
CA GLY A 44 21.96 -15.60 -3.46
C GLY A 44 21.66 -16.26 -4.81
N SER A 45 22.14 -17.50 -4.97
CA SER A 45 22.06 -18.31 -6.20
C SER A 45 21.67 -19.76 -5.88
N VAL A 46 21.39 -20.59 -6.89
CA VAL A 46 21.07 -22.03 -6.72
C VAL A 46 22.14 -22.78 -5.92
N LYS A 47 23.41 -22.38 -6.03
CA LYS A 47 24.53 -22.98 -5.29
C LYS A 47 24.57 -22.54 -3.82
N ASN A 48 24.32 -21.26 -3.58
CA ASN A 48 24.35 -20.62 -2.26
C ASN A 48 23.12 -19.71 -2.12
N PRO A 49 21.93 -20.27 -1.82
CA PRO A 49 20.70 -19.50 -1.77
C PRO A 49 20.57 -18.75 -0.44
N HIS A 50 19.96 -17.57 -0.49
CA HIS A 50 19.51 -16.87 0.71
C HIS A 50 18.41 -17.70 1.41
N PRO A 51 18.29 -17.67 2.75
CA PRO A 51 17.20 -18.33 3.47
C PRO A 51 15.79 -18.04 2.90
N VAL A 52 15.52 -16.82 2.42
CA VAL A 52 14.22 -16.48 1.80
C VAL A 52 14.02 -17.25 0.49
N GLN A 53 15.04 -17.28 -0.38
CA GLN A 53 15.00 -18.02 -1.64
C GLN A 53 14.77 -19.52 -1.39
N GLU A 54 15.49 -20.08 -0.43
CA GLU A 54 15.43 -21.49 -0.06
C GLU A 54 14.06 -21.86 0.51
N ARG A 55 13.54 -21.10 1.48
CA ARG A 55 12.26 -21.42 2.14
C ARG A 55 11.08 -21.27 1.18
N ILE A 56 11.08 -20.26 0.31
CA ILE A 56 10.06 -20.12 -0.74
C ILE A 56 10.13 -21.30 -1.73
N ALA A 57 11.33 -21.72 -2.12
CA ALA A 57 11.49 -22.85 -3.05
C ALA A 57 11.07 -24.18 -2.43
N LYS A 58 11.61 -24.53 -1.25
CA LYS A 58 11.32 -25.78 -0.53
C LYS A 58 9.90 -25.85 0.03
N GLY A 59 9.32 -24.71 0.40
CA GLY A 59 7.95 -24.60 0.92
C GLY A 59 6.84 -24.61 -0.14
N ASN A 60 7.15 -24.97 -1.39
CA ASN A 60 6.21 -24.97 -2.53
C ASN A 60 5.60 -23.58 -2.85
N GLY A 61 6.26 -22.49 -2.44
CA GLY A 61 5.85 -21.12 -2.70
C GLY A 61 6.04 -20.67 -4.15
N SER A 62 6.59 -21.52 -5.02
CA SER A 62 6.82 -21.24 -6.44
C SER A 62 6.26 -22.36 -7.33
N GLN A 63 5.49 -21.98 -8.35
CA GLN A 63 4.99 -22.86 -9.41
C GLN A 63 5.49 -22.42 -10.79
N CYS A 64 4.83 -21.45 -11.43
CA CYS A 64 5.32 -20.87 -12.70
C CYS A 64 6.63 -20.08 -12.51
N GLY A 65 6.84 -19.51 -11.32
CA GLY A 65 8.05 -18.80 -10.91
C GLY A 65 8.11 -17.30 -11.21
N PHE A 66 7.30 -16.79 -12.12
CA PHE A 66 7.44 -15.41 -12.63
C PHE A 66 7.23 -14.31 -11.57
N CYS A 67 6.39 -14.56 -10.57
CA CYS A 67 6.19 -13.65 -9.43
C CYS A 67 7.23 -13.83 -8.31
N THR A 68 7.97 -14.94 -8.31
CA THR A 68 8.77 -15.41 -7.17
C THR A 68 9.93 -14.46 -6.83
N PRO A 69 10.71 -13.92 -7.78
CA PRO A 69 11.73 -12.90 -7.50
C PRO A 69 11.18 -11.69 -6.73
N GLY A 70 10.04 -11.16 -7.18
CA GLY A 70 9.43 -10.00 -6.54
C GLY A 70 8.95 -10.27 -5.11
N ILE A 71 8.44 -11.47 -4.84
CA ILE A 71 8.03 -11.91 -3.49
C ILE A 71 9.26 -12.08 -2.58
N VAL A 72 10.30 -12.74 -3.09
CA VAL A 72 11.58 -12.92 -2.40
C VAL A 72 12.17 -11.56 -2.00
N MET A 73 12.16 -10.58 -2.90
CA MET A 73 12.70 -9.24 -2.60
C MET A 73 11.85 -8.43 -1.62
N SER A 74 10.52 -8.62 -1.61
CA SER A 74 9.65 -8.03 -0.57
C SER A 74 9.95 -8.59 0.82
N LEU A 75 10.06 -9.92 0.94
CA LEU A 75 10.41 -10.59 2.20
C LEU A 75 11.85 -10.26 2.64
N TYR A 76 12.78 -10.15 1.70
CA TYR A 76 14.14 -9.68 1.97
C TYR A 76 14.13 -8.26 2.54
N ALA A 77 13.38 -7.33 1.95
CA ALA A 77 13.25 -5.97 2.47
C ALA A 77 12.67 -5.94 3.89
N LEU A 78 11.63 -6.74 4.16
CA LEU A 78 11.05 -6.87 5.49
C LEU A 78 12.11 -7.33 6.50
N LEU A 79 12.78 -8.46 6.24
CA LEU A 79 13.76 -9.04 7.16
C LEU A 79 15.03 -8.20 7.36
N ARG A 80 15.35 -7.30 6.42
CA ARG A 80 16.44 -6.31 6.53
C ARG A 80 16.10 -5.12 7.43
N ASN A 81 14.82 -4.83 7.67
CA ASN A 81 14.39 -3.77 8.60
C ASN A 81 13.88 -4.35 9.93
N THR A 82 13.16 -5.48 9.89
CA THR A 82 12.61 -6.19 11.05
C THR A 82 13.06 -7.67 11.01
N PRO A 83 14.14 -8.06 11.71
CA PRO A 83 14.68 -9.43 11.68
C PRO A 83 13.77 -10.53 12.26
N GLU A 84 12.88 -10.14 13.16
CA GLU A 84 11.85 -10.98 13.82
C GLU A 84 10.44 -10.38 13.60
N PRO A 85 9.91 -10.41 12.37
CA PRO A 85 8.61 -9.80 12.08
C PRO A 85 7.47 -10.57 12.75
N THR A 86 6.36 -9.87 12.98
CA THR A 86 5.08 -10.44 13.37
C THR A 86 4.37 -11.12 12.19
N GLU A 87 3.34 -11.92 12.48
CA GLU A 87 2.56 -12.59 11.43
C GLU A 87 1.87 -11.59 10.48
N HIS A 88 1.43 -10.44 11.01
CA HIS A 88 0.81 -9.36 10.24
C HIS A 88 1.81 -8.65 9.33
N GLU A 89 3.00 -8.30 9.83
CA GLU A 89 4.05 -7.66 9.00
C GLU A 89 4.48 -8.56 7.83
N ILE A 90 4.45 -9.88 8.00
CA ILE A 90 4.74 -10.84 6.93
C ILE A 90 3.66 -10.82 5.84
N GLU A 91 2.37 -10.78 6.20
CA GLU A 91 1.28 -10.64 5.21
C GLU A 91 1.32 -9.27 4.54
N GLU A 92 1.45 -8.17 5.29
CA GLU A 92 1.54 -6.80 4.74
C GLU A 92 2.76 -6.61 3.82
N GLY A 93 3.88 -7.26 4.14
CA GLY A 93 5.07 -7.28 3.28
C GLY A 93 4.78 -7.86 1.88
N CYS A 94 3.72 -8.65 1.74
CA CYS A 94 3.31 -9.28 0.48
C CYS A 94 2.16 -8.56 -0.24
N ASP A 95 1.52 -7.52 0.33
CA ASP A 95 0.31 -6.87 -0.23
C ASP A 95 0.48 -6.41 -1.68
N GLY A 96 1.67 -5.90 -2.03
CA GLY A 96 2.00 -5.43 -3.38
C GLY A 96 2.40 -6.54 -4.35
N ASN A 97 2.36 -7.81 -3.97
CA ASN A 97 2.85 -8.94 -4.76
C ASN A 97 1.70 -9.85 -5.17
N LEU A 98 1.47 -9.99 -6.49
CA LEU A 98 0.41 -10.84 -7.01
C LEU A 98 0.98 -12.18 -7.50
N CYS A 99 0.36 -13.28 -7.07
CA CYS A 99 0.59 -14.62 -7.58
C CYS A 99 -0.72 -15.21 -8.13
N ARG A 100 -0.68 -15.79 -9.34
CA ARG A 100 -1.86 -16.40 -9.97
C ARG A 100 -1.95 -17.91 -9.81
N CYS A 101 -0.85 -18.56 -9.40
CA CYS A 101 -0.72 -20.03 -9.44
C CYS A 101 -0.86 -20.69 -8.06
N THR A 102 -0.25 -20.13 -7.01
CA THR A 102 -0.11 -20.82 -5.71
C THR A 102 -1.29 -20.64 -4.76
N GLY A 103 -2.18 -19.68 -5.01
CA GLY A 103 -3.20 -19.28 -4.04
C GLY A 103 -2.64 -18.66 -2.75
N TYR A 104 -1.39 -18.18 -2.76
CA TYR A 104 -0.64 -17.56 -1.65
C TYR A 104 -0.32 -18.44 -0.45
N ARG A 105 -1.13 -19.45 -0.11
CA ARG A 105 -0.94 -20.27 1.09
C ARG A 105 0.50 -20.79 1.29
N PRO A 106 1.14 -21.51 0.35
CA PRO A 106 2.51 -22.00 0.54
C PRO A 106 3.57 -20.89 0.59
N ILE A 107 3.33 -19.73 -0.06
CA ILE A 107 4.22 -18.56 0.05
C ILE A 107 4.19 -18.04 1.49
N LEU A 108 2.98 -17.86 2.04
CA LEU A 108 2.79 -17.37 3.39
C LEU A 108 3.27 -18.40 4.43
N ASP A 109 3.06 -19.71 4.23
CA ASP A 109 3.60 -20.74 5.13
C ASP A 109 5.13 -20.69 5.20
N ALA A 110 5.79 -20.60 4.04
CA ALA A 110 7.24 -20.44 3.96
C ALA A 110 7.71 -19.13 4.61
N ALA A 111 7.00 -18.02 4.41
CA ALA A 111 7.33 -16.72 5.00
C ALA A 111 7.11 -16.69 6.52
N GLN A 112 6.04 -17.30 7.03
CA GLN A 112 5.72 -17.37 8.47
C GLN A 112 6.75 -18.18 9.27
N THR A 113 7.62 -18.96 8.63
CA THR A 113 8.81 -19.56 9.30
C THR A 113 9.84 -18.51 9.77
N PHE A 114 9.74 -17.27 9.32
CA PHE A 114 10.57 -16.16 9.79
C PHE A 114 9.96 -15.41 10.99
N LYS A 115 8.73 -15.70 11.41
CA LYS A 115 8.11 -14.95 12.51
C LYS A 115 8.87 -15.08 13.83
N LYS A 116 8.66 -14.11 14.75
CA LYS A 116 9.16 -14.18 16.11
C LYS A 116 8.69 -15.47 16.82
N SER A 117 9.61 -16.19 17.47
CA SER A 117 9.26 -17.39 18.24
C SER A 117 8.59 -16.99 19.56
N SER A 118 7.31 -17.33 19.74
CA SER A 118 6.62 -17.13 21.02
C SER A 118 7.19 -18.06 22.09
N SER A 119 8.08 -17.54 22.92
CA SER A 119 8.48 -18.19 24.17
C SER A 119 7.26 -18.30 25.09
N ASN A 120 6.94 -19.54 25.48
CA ASN A 120 5.80 -19.99 26.29
C ASN A 120 4.46 -20.14 25.54
N GLY A 121 4.00 -21.40 25.47
CA GLY A 121 2.64 -21.73 25.09
C GLY A 121 1.67 -21.40 26.22
N SER A 122 0.99 -20.25 26.10
CA SER A 122 -0.32 -20.01 26.71
C SER A 122 -1.10 -19.07 25.80
N ALA A 123 -1.81 -19.66 24.84
CA ALA A 123 -2.76 -18.92 24.02
C ALA A 123 -4.08 -18.82 24.80
N CYS A 124 -4.24 -17.72 25.54
CA CYS A 124 -5.54 -17.15 25.94
C CYS A 124 -5.34 -15.69 26.35
N CYS A 125 -6.01 -14.80 25.61
CA CYS A 125 -6.35 -13.41 25.94
C CYS A 125 -5.28 -12.52 26.61
N LYS A 126 -4.69 -11.61 25.82
CA LYS A 126 -4.23 -10.31 26.32
C LYS A 126 -4.82 -9.20 25.44
N ASP A 127 -6.01 -8.77 25.81
CA ASP A 127 -6.57 -7.52 25.31
C ASP A 127 -5.80 -6.33 25.88
N ASN A 128 -5.54 -5.34 25.04
CA ASN A 128 -4.98 -4.07 25.46
C ASN A 128 -6.11 -3.10 25.84
N GLY A 129 -6.36 -2.99 27.15
CA GLY A 129 -6.79 -1.74 27.77
C GLY A 129 -8.20 -1.22 27.44
N SER A 130 -9.22 -1.79 28.08
CA SER A 130 -10.41 -1.04 28.49
C SER A 130 -10.83 -1.47 29.89
N ALA A 131 -10.65 -0.59 30.87
CA ALA A 131 -11.15 -0.80 32.22
C ALA A 131 -12.48 -0.06 32.37
N GLU A 132 -13.60 -0.80 32.44
CA GLU A 132 -14.48 -0.81 33.62
C GLU A 132 -15.63 -1.84 33.47
N SER A 133 -16.06 -2.32 34.63
CA SER A 133 -17.11 -3.32 34.93
C SER A 133 -18.23 -3.61 33.92
N THR A 134 -18.46 -4.90 33.66
CA THR A 134 -19.75 -5.55 34.00
C THR A 134 -19.61 -7.07 34.15
N GLU A 135 -20.46 -7.68 34.97
CA GLU A 135 -20.35 -9.09 35.39
C GLU A 135 -21.10 -10.07 34.47
N GLY A 136 -20.59 -11.30 34.38
CA GLY A 136 -21.33 -12.47 33.88
C GLY A 136 -20.96 -12.90 32.45
N GLY A 137 -20.60 -14.15 32.20
CA GLY A 137 -20.36 -15.27 33.12
C GLY A 137 -20.38 -16.60 32.38
N CYS A 138 -19.56 -17.57 32.79
CA CYS A 138 -19.73 -18.95 32.33
C CYS A 138 -19.19 -19.98 33.34
N CYS A 139 -20.00 -21.01 33.59
CA CYS A 139 -19.64 -22.27 34.28
C CYS A 139 -19.21 -22.21 35.76
N LYS A 140 -20.20 -22.10 36.67
CA LYS A 140 -20.14 -22.77 37.98
C LYS A 140 -21.06 -24.00 37.97
N SER A 141 -20.54 -25.15 38.38
CA SER A 141 -21.34 -26.29 38.87
C SER A 141 -20.63 -26.93 40.06
N ASN A 142 -21.25 -26.81 41.24
CA ASN A 142 -20.82 -27.44 42.49
C ASN A 142 -21.66 -28.71 42.74
N GLY A 143 -21.06 -29.80 43.23
CA GLY A 143 -21.82 -30.99 43.65
C GLY A 143 -20.95 -32.16 44.13
N ASN A 144 -21.09 -32.54 45.40
CA ASN A 144 -20.26 -33.52 46.11
C ASN A 144 -20.42 -35.00 45.67
N ALA A 145 -19.29 -35.72 45.69
CA ALA A 145 -19.05 -37.08 46.21
C ALA A 145 -20.00 -38.27 45.92
N THR A 146 -19.45 -39.38 45.38
CA THR A 146 -19.16 -40.64 46.15
C THR A 146 -18.46 -41.72 45.29
N LYS A 147 -17.89 -42.75 45.93
CA LYS A 147 -17.05 -43.83 45.34
C LYS A 147 -17.85 -45.06 44.91
N ILE A 148 -17.55 -45.66 43.75
CA ILE A 148 -17.56 -47.13 43.49
C ILE A 148 -16.40 -47.46 42.52
N THR A 149 -15.77 -48.65 42.64
CA THR A 149 -14.55 -49.11 41.93
C THR A 149 -14.76 -50.50 41.23
N PRO A 150 -13.74 -51.18 40.67
CA PRO A 150 -13.36 -51.26 39.25
C PRO A 150 -13.59 -52.68 38.65
N PRO A 151 -13.12 -53.05 37.42
CA PRO A 151 -11.72 -53.38 37.06
C PRO A 151 -11.28 -52.79 35.68
N SER A 152 -10.10 -52.98 35.06
CA SER A 152 -8.71 -53.39 35.41
C SER A 152 -7.76 -53.00 34.23
N ASN A 153 -6.46 -53.36 34.27
CA ASN A 153 -5.39 -53.17 33.24
C ASN A 153 -5.13 -51.72 32.79
N GLY A 154 -4.02 -51.02 33.08
CA GLY A 154 -2.64 -51.37 33.47
C GLY A 154 -1.73 -50.37 32.71
N CYS A 155 -0.64 -49.77 33.20
CA CYS A 155 0.23 -50.02 34.36
C CYS A 155 0.73 -48.67 34.96
N GLY A 156 1.19 -48.64 36.22
CA GLY A 156 1.89 -47.48 36.84
C GLY A 156 3.42 -47.63 36.79
N ARG A 157 4.28 -46.75 37.32
CA ARG A 157 4.12 -45.47 38.06
C ARG A 157 5.31 -44.54 37.73
N VAL A 158 4.99 -43.25 37.59
CA VAL A 158 5.62 -42.06 38.22
C VAL A 158 7.02 -42.20 38.86
N GLY A 159 7.95 -41.37 38.37
CA GLY A 159 9.12 -40.86 39.09
C GLY A 159 9.50 -39.49 38.53
N GLY A 160 9.24 -38.41 39.27
CA GLY A 160 9.42 -37.03 38.79
C GLY A 160 10.78 -36.45 39.13
N CYS A 161 11.30 -35.58 38.26
CA CYS A 161 12.46 -34.70 38.52
C CYS A 161 12.25 -33.33 37.86
N CYS A 162 11.10 -32.70 38.13
CA CYS A 162 11.07 -31.24 38.18
C CYS A 162 11.72 -30.84 39.51
N GLN A 163 13.00 -30.47 39.49
CA GLN A 163 13.63 -29.78 40.61
C GLN A 163 13.60 -28.28 40.37
N ASP A 164 13.35 -27.55 41.45
CA ASP A 164 12.98 -26.14 41.42
C ASP A 164 14.12 -25.19 41.05
N GLY A 165 13.68 -24.07 40.48
CA GLY A 165 14.26 -22.73 40.64
C GLY A 165 15.70 -22.59 41.13
N LYS A 166 16.60 -22.37 40.17
CA LYS A 166 17.62 -21.33 40.33
C LYS A 166 17.56 -20.39 39.15
N GLY A 167 17.44 -19.10 39.43
CA GLY A 167 17.48 -18.06 38.41
C GLY A 167 18.86 -18.04 37.77
N PHE A 168 18.91 -18.36 36.48
CA PHE A 168 20.00 -17.95 35.62
C PHE A 168 19.56 -16.67 34.93
N ALA A 169 20.24 -15.57 35.24
CA ALA A 169 20.28 -14.41 34.38
C ALA A 169 21.10 -14.81 33.15
N ASP A 170 20.43 -15.48 32.21
CA ASP A 170 21.05 -15.97 31.00
C ASP A 170 20.91 -14.89 29.93
N ASP A 171 21.95 -14.04 29.78
CA ASP A 171 22.11 -13.07 28.69
C ASP A 171 22.32 -13.75 27.32
N GLN A 172 21.78 -14.96 27.14
CA GLN A 172 21.74 -15.66 25.87
C GLN A 172 20.59 -15.10 25.02
N PRO A 173 20.85 -14.66 23.77
CA PRO A 173 19.79 -14.25 22.88
C PRO A 173 18.82 -15.42 22.66
N ILE A 174 17.51 -15.14 22.78
CA ILE A 174 16.44 -16.12 22.61
C ILE A 174 16.63 -16.81 21.26
N LYS A 175 17.02 -18.09 21.27
CA LYS A 175 17.37 -18.82 20.05
C LYS A 175 16.13 -18.98 19.17
N ARG A 176 16.16 -18.32 18.00
CA ARG A 176 15.16 -18.44 16.95
C ARG A 176 15.02 -19.91 16.54
N PHE A 177 13.81 -20.46 16.59
CA PHE A 177 13.57 -21.80 16.07
C PHE A 177 13.54 -21.78 14.54
N THR A 178 14.65 -22.13 13.88
CA THR A 178 14.66 -22.48 12.46
C THR A 178 14.19 -23.92 12.30
N PRO A 179 13.14 -24.21 11.51
CA PRO A 179 12.69 -25.59 11.30
C PRO A 179 13.81 -26.47 10.70
N PRO A 180 13.95 -27.74 11.12
CA PRO A 180 15.01 -28.61 10.64
C PRO A 180 15.05 -28.74 9.11
N GLY A 181 16.24 -28.57 8.53
CA GLY A 181 16.46 -28.68 7.07
C GLY A 181 16.34 -27.38 6.28
N PHE A 182 16.14 -26.23 6.93
CA PHE A 182 16.33 -24.90 6.35
C PHE A 182 17.64 -24.25 6.80
N ILE A 183 18.15 -23.34 5.96
CA ILE A 183 19.24 -22.44 6.32
C ILE A 183 18.74 -21.47 7.41
N GLU A 184 19.55 -21.32 8.45
CA GLU A 184 19.32 -20.34 9.52
C GLU A 184 19.47 -18.91 8.97
N TYR A 185 18.52 -18.04 9.31
CA TYR A 185 18.62 -16.62 8.94
C TYR A 185 19.46 -15.87 9.96
N ASN A 186 20.64 -15.41 9.52
CA ASN A 186 21.50 -14.53 10.28
C ASN A 186 21.46 -13.10 9.68
N PRO A 187 21.11 -12.06 10.46
CA PRO A 187 21.23 -10.65 10.05
C PRO A 187 22.66 -10.18 9.75
N ASP A 188 23.68 -10.79 10.36
CA ASP A 188 25.07 -10.37 10.25
C ASP A 188 25.75 -10.84 8.95
N THR A 189 25.20 -11.87 8.29
CA THR A 189 25.69 -12.38 7.00
C THR A 189 25.07 -11.67 5.79
N GLN A 190 24.27 -10.63 6.03
CA GLN A 190 23.59 -9.89 4.96
C GLN A 190 24.53 -8.97 4.19
N LEU A 191 24.15 -8.63 2.96
CA LEU A 191 24.92 -7.71 2.10
C LEU A 191 25.23 -6.40 2.84
N ILE A 192 26.52 -6.10 2.97
CA ILE A 192 27.02 -4.84 3.51
C ILE A 192 26.58 -3.67 2.63
N PHE A 193 26.32 -2.51 3.24
CA PHE A 193 26.11 -1.29 2.47
C PHE A 193 27.46 -0.80 1.91
N PRO A 194 27.59 -0.56 0.60
CA PRO A 194 28.86 -0.20 -0.03
C PRO A 194 29.54 1.00 0.66
N PRO A 195 30.77 0.85 1.21
CA PRO A 195 31.40 1.91 2.00
C PRO A 195 31.62 3.22 1.24
N ALA A 196 31.80 3.16 -0.08
CA ALA A 196 31.91 4.33 -0.96
C ALA A 196 30.63 5.20 -0.94
N LEU A 197 29.45 4.60 -0.87
CA LEU A 197 28.17 5.32 -0.86
C LEU A 197 27.93 6.09 0.44
N LYS A 198 28.56 5.70 1.56
CA LYS A 198 28.51 6.49 2.81
C LYS A 198 29.21 7.85 2.69
N LYS A 199 30.08 8.01 1.68
CA LYS A 199 30.83 9.24 1.35
C LYS A 199 30.34 9.89 0.06
N HIS A 200 29.23 9.41 -0.51
CA HIS A 200 28.68 9.98 -1.74
C HIS A 200 27.94 11.28 -1.42
N GLU A 201 28.48 12.40 -1.91
CA GLU A 201 27.83 13.70 -1.87
C GLU A 201 26.93 13.87 -3.09
N LEU A 202 25.62 14.04 -2.85
CA LEU A 202 24.65 14.29 -3.90
C LEU A 202 24.92 15.65 -4.54
N LYS A 203 25.18 15.67 -5.85
CA LYS A 203 25.36 16.88 -6.64
C LYS A 203 24.11 17.20 -7.47
N PRO A 204 23.82 18.48 -7.75
CA PRO A 204 22.78 18.84 -8.71
C PRO A 204 23.07 18.18 -10.07
N LEU A 205 22.05 17.54 -10.66
CA LEU A 205 22.16 16.93 -11.99
C LEU A 205 21.23 17.65 -12.98
N ALA A 206 21.72 17.84 -14.20
CA ALA A 206 20.91 18.29 -15.34
C ALA A 206 21.31 17.45 -16.56
N PHE A 207 20.35 16.77 -17.18
CA PHE A 207 20.60 15.88 -18.32
C PHE A 207 19.41 15.83 -19.28
N GLY A 208 19.64 15.31 -20.49
CA GLY A 208 18.63 15.23 -21.55
C GLY A 208 19.03 16.00 -22.81
N ASN A 209 18.04 16.46 -23.58
CA ASN A 209 18.22 17.11 -24.87
C ASN A 209 17.23 18.29 -25.06
N LYS A 210 17.17 18.87 -26.27
CA LYS A 210 16.27 19.99 -26.58
C LYS A 210 14.77 19.68 -26.39
N LYS A 211 14.34 18.41 -26.51
CA LYS A 211 12.94 17.96 -26.40
C LYS A 211 12.56 17.49 -24.99
N LYS A 212 13.49 16.91 -24.23
CA LYS A 212 13.27 16.42 -22.86
C LYS A 212 14.46 16.73 -21.97
N LYS A 213 14.23 17.48 -20.88
CA LYS A 213 15.19 17.84 -19.84
C LYS A 213 14.80 17.20 -18.52
N TRP A 214 15.79 16.72 -17.78
CA TRP A 214 15.66 16.25 -16.42
C TRP A 214 16.60 17.02 -15.51
N PHE A 215 16.08 17.39 -14.33
CA PHE A 215 16.82 18.04 -13.27
C PHE A 215 16.70 17.23 -11.98
N ARG A 216 17.79 17.17 -11.20
CA ARG A 216 17.76 16.77 -9.79
C ARG A 216 18.45 17.87 -8.97
N PRO A 217 17.71 18.86 -8.44
CA PRO A 217 18.19 19.70 -7.35
C PRO A 217 18.49 18.87 -6.10
N VAL A 218 19.38 19.36 -5.24
CA VAL A 218 19.68 18.77 -3.93
C VAL A 218 19.32 19.67 -2.75
N THR A 219 18.89 20.90 -3.03
CA THR A 219 18.35 21.85 -2.04
C THR A 219 16.99 22.38 -2.50
N LEU A 220 16.19 22.88 -1.58
CA LEU A 220 14.92 23.56 -1.85
C LEU A 220 15.14 24.80 -2.71
N GLN A 221 16.18 25.59 -2.44
CA GLN A 221 16.49 26.81 -3.21
C GLN A 221 16.65 26.51 -4.72
N GLN A 222 17.42 25.47 -5.06
CA GLN A 222 17.60 25.05 -6.46
C GLN A 222 16.29 24.59 -7.12
N LEU A 223 15.40 23.93 -6.37
CA LEU A 223 14.08 23.55 -6.87
C LEU A 223 13.23 24.78 -7.21
N LEU A 224 13.24 25.80 -6.35
CA LEU A 224 12.48 27.03 -6.56
C LEU A 224 13.03 27.84 -7.75
N GLU A 225 14.35 27.92 -7.91
CA GLU A 225 15.00 28.52 -9.08
C GLU A 225 14.61 27.79 -10.38
N ILE A 226 14.67 26.45 -10.40
CA ILE A 226 14.25 25.66 -11.57
C ILE A 226 12.77 25.90 -11.89
N LYS A 227 11.90 26.03 -10.87
CA LYS A 227 10.46 26.24 -11.04
C LYS A 227 10.10 27.66 -11.45
N SER A 228 10.88 28.67 -11.05
CA SER A 228 10.78 30.04 -11.57
C SER A 228 11.12 30.09 -13.07
N VAL A 229 12.21 29.45 -13.50
CA VAL A 229 12.62 29.41 -14.92
C VAL A 229 11.74 28.49 -15.77
N TYR A 230 11.23 27.39 -15.20
CA TYR A 230 10.37 26.43 -15.87
C TYR A 230 9.10 26.14 -15.03
N PRO A 231 8.10 27.05 -15.00
CA PRO A 231 6.85 26.82 -14.26
C PRO A 231 6.12 25.55 -14.69
N SER A 232 6.14 25.22 -15.99
CA SER A 232 5.54 23.98 -16.51
C SER A 232 6.32 22.70 -16.20
N ALA A 233 7.44 22.74 -15.47
CA ALA A 233 8.23 21.55 -15.17
C ALA A 233 7.48 20.60 -14.21
N LYS A 234 7.40 19.33 -14.59
CA LYS A 234 6.71 18.29 -13.82
C LYS A 234 7.59 17.85 -12.64
N ILE A 235 7.08 18.03 -11.43
CA ILE A 235 7.72 17.58 -10.19
C ILE A 235 7.50 16.08 -10.02
N ILE A 236 8.56 15.36 -9.65
CA ILE A 236 8.58 13.91 -9.51
C ILE A 236 9.18 13.55 -8.13
N GLY A 237 8.31 13.12 -7.22
CA GLY A 237 8.69 12.40 -6.00
C GLY A 237 8.85 10.91 -6.31
N GLY A 238 8.04 10.03 -5.71
CA GLY A 238 8.05 8.58 -5.97
C GLY A 238 7.67 8.09 -7.37
N SER A 239 7.39 9.00 -8.31
CA SER A 239 7.12 8.71 -9.72
C SER A 239 5.90 7.81 -10.05
N SER A 240 5.12 7.39 -9.05
CA SER A 240 4.06 6.38 -9.16
C SER A 240 2.84 6.81 -9.99
N GLU A 241 2.51 8.10 -10.05
CA GLU A 241 1.52 8.62 -11.01
C GLU A 241 2.20 9.01 -12.34
N THR A 242 3.37 9.67 -12.28
CA THR A 242 3.99 10.28 -13.47
C THR A 242 4.40 9.25 -14.53
N GLN A 243 4.84 8.05 -14.15
CA GLN A 243 5.10 6.99 -15.14
C GLN A 243 3.82 6.42 -15.73
N ILE A 244 2.70 6.42 -15.00
CA ILE A 244 1.39 6.00 -15.53
C ILE A 244 0.89 7.03 -16.56
N GLU A 245 1.07 8.32 -16.26
CA GLU A 245 0.79 9.42 -17.19
C GLU A 245 1.64 9.33 -18.49
N VAL A 246 2.93 9.02 -18.38
CA VAL A 246 3.81 8.85 -19.55
C VAL A 246 3.50 7.57 -20.31
N LYS A 247 3.41 6.41 -19.64
CA LYS A 247 3.29 5.09 -20.29
C LYS A 247 1.91 4.79 -20.85
N PHE A 248 0.83 5.19 -20.15
CA PHE A 248 -0.54 4.80 -20.50
C PHE A 248 -1.41 5.97 -20.98
N LYS A 249 -1.08 7.22 -20.63
CA LYS A 249 -1.78 8.43 -21.13
C LYS A 249 -0.98 9.18 -22.20
N GLY A 250 0.22 8.70 -22.56
CA GLY A 250 1.08 9.30 -23.59
C GLY A 250 1.61 10.70 -23.26
N MET A 251 1.50 11.16 -22.01
CA MET A 251 1.84 12.54 -21.64
C MET A 251 3.34 12.82 -21.83
N GLN A 252 3.65 13.96 -22.46
CA GLN A 252 5.02 14.38 -22.74
C GLN A 252 5.40 15.58 -21.87
N TYR A 253 6.33 15.38 -20.96
CA TYR A 253 6.90 16.44 -20.13
C TYR A 253 8.24 16.91 -20.72
N THR A 254 8.32 18.18 -21.13
CA THR A 254 9.53 18.81 -21.69
C THR A 254 10.61 19.00 -20.62
N ALA A 255 10.20 19.27 -19.37
CA ALA A 255 11.07 19.39 -18.22
C ALA A 255 10.50 18.60 -17.04
N SER A 256 11.36 17.77 -16.43
CA SER A 256 11.04 16.96 -15.26
C SER A 256 12.03 17.28 -14.13
N VAL A 257 11.55 17.37 -12.89
CA VAL A 257 12.37 17.68 -11.71
C VAL A 257 12.20 16.58 -10.66
N PHE A 258 13.23 15.79 -10.43
CA PHE A 258 13.23 14.79 -9.35
C PHE A 258 13.57 15.48 -8.02
N VAL A 259 12.60 15.49 -7.10
CA VAL A 259 12.72 16.13 -5.78
C VAL A 259 13.00 15.14 -4.65
N GLY A 260 13.10 13.86 -5.00
CA GLY A 260 13.14 12.76 -4.04
C GLY A 260 14.29 12.85 -3.03
N ASP A 261 15.39 13.54 -3.32
CA ASP A 261 16.58 13.61 -2.46
C ASP A 261 16.77 14.94 -1.70
N ILE A 262 15.84 15.90 -1.84
CA ILE A 262 15.90 17.19 -1.10
C ILE A 262 15.63 16.93 0.39
N ALA A 263 16.56 17.32 1.25
CA ALA A 263 16.49 17.03 2.69
C ALA A 263 15.43 17.89 3.40
N GLU A 264 15.31 19.16 3.01
CA GLU A 264 14.38 20.14 3.57
C GLU A 264 12.91 19.71 3.41
N LEU A 265 12.58 19.03 2.30
CA LEU A 265 11.24 18.51 2.03
C LEU A 265 10.93 17.18 2.73
N ARG A 266 11.88 16.59 3.46
CA ARG A 266 11.73 15.33 4.21
C ARG A 266 11.63 15.52 5.73
N GLN A 267 11.68 16.77 6.21
CA GLN A 267 11.53 17.07 7.63
C GLN A 267 10.07 17.00 8.08
N TYR A 268 9.86 16.89 9.39
CA TYR A 268 8.56 17.06 10.04
C TYR A 268 8.77 17.68 11.43
N GLU A 269 7.79 18.42 11.92
CA GLU A 269 7.87 19.12 13.20
C GLU A 269 6.53 19.09 13.94
N PHE A 270 6.59 18.83 15.25
CA PHE A 270 5.43 18.80 16.14
C PHE A 270 5.29 20.15 16.87
N HIS A 271 4.20 20.86 16.60
CA HIS A 271 3.82 22.08 17.31
C HIS A 271 2.76 21.74 18.38
N ASP A 272 2.16 22.74 19.02
CA ASP A 272 1.13 22.51 20.05
C ASP A 272 -0.27 22.30 19.44
N ASP A 273 -0.50 22.86 18.25
CA ASP A 273 -1.78 22.94 17.53
C ASP A 273 -1.76 22.25 16.15
N TYR A 274 -0.60 21.89 15.60
CA TYR A 274 -0.49 21.11 14.36
C TYR A 274 0.79 20.22 14.29
N LEU A 275 0.76 19.23 13.40
CA LEU A 275 1.94 18.56 12.87
C LEU A 275 2.24 19.13 11.48
N GLU A 276 3.47 19.62 11.26
CA GLU A 276 3.95 19.98 9.92
C GLU A 276 4.73 18.81 9.32
N ILE A 277 4.34 18.36 8.12
CA ILE A 277 5.07 17.33 7.35
C ILE A 277 5.59 17.91 6.03
N GLY A 278 6.86 17.66 5.71
CA GLY A 278 7.47 18.08 4.45
C GLY A 278 6.86 17.36 3.23
N GLY A 279 6.80 18.05 2.09
CA GLY A 279 6.12 17.55 0.88
C GLY A 279 6.73 16.27 0.26
N ASN A 280 7.93 15.89 0.66
CA ASN A 280 8.65 14.71 0.19
C ASN A 280 8.88 13.65 1.29
N VAL A 281 8.17 13.75 2.43
CA VAL A 281 7.96 12.62 3.36
C VAL A 281 7.25 11.49 2.61
N VAL A 282 7.78 10.26 2.67
CA VAL A 282 7.16 9.11 2.01
C VAL A 282 6.04 8.51 2.86
N LEU A 283 5.08 7.82 2.24
CA LEU A 283 3.91 7.29 2.95
C LEU A 283 4.29 6.26 4.03
N THR A 284 5.35 5.47 3.84
CA THR A 284 5.86 4.57 4.89
C THR A 284 6.40 5.32 6.11
N ASP A 285 7.08 6.47 5.92
CA ASP A 285 7.55 7.30 7.03
C ASP A 285 6.35 7.99 7.72
N LEU A 286 5.34 8.39 6.95
CA LEU A 286 4.09 8.95 7.48
C LEU A 286 3.34 7.95 8.38
N GLU A 287 3.44 6.63 8.15
CA GLU A 287 2.89 5.62 9.07
C GLU A 287 3.54 5.71 10.46
N GLN A 288 4.86 5.91 10.56
CA GLN A 288 5.51 6.07 11.86
C GLN A 288 5.21 7.44 12.48
N ILE A 289 5.35 8.51 11.69
CA ILE A 289 5.08 9.89 12.13
C ILE A 289 3.64 10.03 12.68
N ALA A 290 2.66 9.37 12.06
CA ALA A 290 1.28 9.37 12.53
C ALA A 290 1.09 8.58 13.84
N ARG A 291 1.87 7.54 14.11
CA ARG A 291 1.88 6.84 15.41
C ARG A 291 2.48 7.72 16.50
N ASP A 292 3.64 8.31 16.22
CA ASP A 292 4.34 9.25 17.11
C ASP A 292 3.43 10.45 17.46
N ALA A 293 2.64 10.94 16.49
CA ALA A 293 1.66 12.00 16.70
C ALA A 293 0.51 11.60 17.64
N ILE A 294 0.00 10.37 17.54
CA ILE A 294 -1.04 9.85 18.45
C ILE A 294 -0.49 9.67 19.86
N GLU A 295 0.75 9.19 20.00
CA GLU A 295 1.43 9.07 21.29
C GLU A 295 1.66 10.44 21.94
N ARG A 296 2.11 11.44 21.16
CA ARG A 296 2.37 12.80 21.66
C ARG A 296 1.10 13.57 22.03
N TYR A 297 0.09 13.57 21.17
CA TYR A 297 -1.12 14.40 21.36
C TYR A 297 -2.25 13.68 22.13
N GLY A 298 -2.15 12.36 22.28
CA GLY A 298 -3.20 11.53 22.87
C GLY A 298 -4.28 11.10 21.86
N PRO A 299 -5.11 10.11 22.23
CA PRO A 299 -6.07 9.49 21.31
C PRO A 299 -7.20 10.43 20.85
N SER A 300 -7.66 11.34 21.72
CA SER A 300 -8.73 12.30 21.44
C SER A 300 -8.27 13.34 20.40
N LYS A 301 -7.14 13.99 20.66
CA LYS A 301 -6.60 15.05 19.80
C LYS A 301 -5.91 14.53 18.54
N GLY A 302 -5.35 13.32 18.61
CA GLY A 302 -4.64 12.66 17.51
C GLY A 302 -5.54 11.97 16.48
N GLN A 303 -6.85 12.17 16.52
CA GLN A 303 -7.81 11.56 15.59
C GLN A 303 -7.49 11.73 14.09
N PRO A 304 -7.00 12.89 13.59
CA PRO A 304 -6.56 13.04 12.21
C PRO A 304 -5.48 12.02 11.81
N PHE A 305 -4.51 11.78 12.70
CA PHE A 305 -3.41 10.84 12.47
C PHE A 305 -3.91 9.39 12.53
N LYS A 306 -4.87 9.08 13.41
CA LYS A 306 -5.58 7.78 13.42
C LYS A 306 -6.34 7.53 12.11
N ALA A 307 -6.98 8.57 11.56
CA ALA A 307 -7.64 8.50 10.25
C ALA A 307 -6.62 8.30 9.11
N ILE A 308 -5.47 8.99 9.12
CA ILE A 308 -4.37 8.77 8.17
C ILE A 308 -3.89 7.31 8.22
N LEU A 309 -3.62 6.77 9.41
CA LEU A 309 -3.19 5.36 9.57
C LEU A 309 -4.22 4.38 9.02
N LYS A 310 -5.52 4.59 9.30
CA LYS A 310 -6.61 3.74 8.80
C LYS A 310 -6.67 3.72 7.27
N GLN A 311 -6.47 4.88 6.62
CA GLN A 311 -6.42 4.94 5.15
C GLN A 311 -5.14 4.31 4.58
N LEU A 312 -3.97 4.52 5.23
CA LEU A 312 -2.69 3.96 4.79
C LEU A 312 -2.64 2.42 4.89
N LYS A 313 -3.33 1.81 5.88
CA LYS A 313 -3.50 0.35 6.02
C LYS A 313 -4.03 -0.30 4.74
N TYR A 314 -4.82 0.43 3.94
CA TYR A 314 -5.44 -0.04 2.69
C TYR A 314 -4.90 0.69 1.44
N PHE A 315 -3.77 1.40 1.55
CA PHE A 315 -3.20 2.21 0.47
C PHE A 315 -2.06 1.47 -0.24
N ALA A 316 -2.35 0.93 -1.44
CA ALA A 316 -1.37 0.25 -2.30
C ALA A 316 -0.59 -0.88 -1.59
N GLY A 317 0.44 -1.43 -2.23
CA GLY A 317 1.48 -2.24 -1.58
C GLY A 317 2.62 -1.42 -0.96
N ARG A 318 3.37 -2.04 -0.05
CA ARG A 318 4.55 -1.45 0.63
C ARG A 318 5.56 -0.81 -0.35
N GLN A 319 5.75 -1.39 -1.54
CA GLN A 319 6.62 -0.87 -2.60
C GLN A 319 6.21 0.51 -3.14
N ILE A 320 4.91 0.82 -3.11
CA ILE A 320 4.39 2.14 -3.50
C ILE A 320 4.49 3.10 -2.31
N ARG A 321 4.19 2.64 -1.08
CA ARG A 321 4.27 3.48 0.13
C ARG A 321 5.70 3.95 0.44
N ASN A 322 6.70 3.14 0.11
CA ASN A 322 8.13 3.47 0.27
C ASN A 322 8.64 4.61 -0.63
N VAL A 323 7.88 5.04 -1.64
CA VAL A 323 8.29 6.10 -2.58
C VAL A 323 7.24 7.19 -2.78
N GLY A 324 5.95 6.86 -2.74
CA GLY A 324 4.86 7.83 -2.84
C GLY A 324 4.90 8.81 -1.67
N THR A 325 4.39 10.04 -1.89
CA THR A 325 4.37 11.10 -0.87
C THR A 325 2.97 11.73 -0.79
N PRO A 326 2.56 12.30 0.37
CA PRO A 326 1.28 13.00 0.50
C PRO A 326 1.15 14.17 -0.46
N ALA A 327 2.21 14.98 -0.65
CA ALA A 327 2.16 16.09 -1.60
C ALA A 327 2.06 15.65 -3.06
N GLY A 328 2.69 14.52 -3.43
CA GLY A 328 2.51 13.94 -4.76
C GLY A 328 1.07 13.48 -4.99
N ASN A 329 0.41 12.96 -3.95
CA ASN A 329 -0.99 12.56 -3.98
C ASN A 329 -1.94 13.78 -4.07
N LEU A 330 -1.68 14.84 -3.30
CA LEU A 330 -2.38 16.13 -3.38
C LEU A 330 -2.23 16.78 -4.77
N ALA A 331 -0.99 16.92 -5.27
CA ALA A 331 -0.70 17.54 -6.56
C ALA A 331 -1.24 16.74 -7.76
N THR A 332 -1.46 15.43 -7.60
CA THR A 332 -2.17 14.60 -8.59
C THR A 332 -3.67 14.93 -8.65
N ALA A 333 -4.25 15.43 -7.56
CA ALA A 333 -5.66 15.81 -7.44
C ALA A 333 -6.62 14.74 -7.99
N SER A 334 -6.33 13.47 -7.66
CA SER A 334 -7.17 12.34 -8.05
C SER A 334 -8.49 12.36 -7.25
N PRO A 335 -9.67 12.26 -7.90
CA PRO A 335 -10.96 12.26 -7.20
C PRO A 335 -11.17 11.09 -6.23
N ILE A 336 -10.32 10.08 -6.32
CA ILE A 336 -10.34 8.80 -5.58
C ILE A 336 -9.11 8.65 -4.68
N SER A 337 -8.45 9.76 -4.30
CA SER A 337 -7.42 9.74 -3.27
C SER A 337 -8.02 9.36 -1.92
N ASP A 338 -7.35 8.47 -1.17
CA ASP A 338 -7.74 8.08 0.19
C ASP A 338 -7.31 9.10 1.26
N LEU A 339 -6.32 9.95 0.99
CA LEU A 339 -5.79 10.94 1.93
C LEU A 339 -6.39 12.33 1.74
N ASN A 340 -6.78 12.71 0.52
CA ASN A 340 -7.37 14.04 0.25
C ASN A 340 -8.64 14.29 1.07
N PRO A 341 -9.58 13.33 1.24
CA PRO A 341 -10.72 13.51 2.14
C PRO A 341 -10.30 13.74 3.57
N VAL A 342 -9.32 12.97 4.09
CA VAL A 342 -8.82 13.10 5.47
C VAL A 342 -8.22 14.48 5.70
N LEU A 343 -7.32 14.92 4.82
CA LEU A 343 -6.67 16.23 4.94
C LEU A 343 -7.67 17.40 4.82
N MET A 344 -8.68 17.29 3.96
CA MET A 344 -9.73 18.30 3.84
C MET A 344 -10.70 18.29 5.03
N ALA A 345 -11.14 17.12 5.49
CA ALA A 345 -12.04 17.00 6.64
C ALA A 345 -11.36 17.43 7.95
N ALA A 346 -10.05 17.23 8.08
CA ALA A 346 -9.25 17.73 9.19
C ALA A 346 -8.90 19.23 9.08
N ASN A 347 -9.36 19.97 8.06
CA ASN A 347 -9.01 21.38 7.84
C ASN A 347 -7.49 21.64 7.73
N ALA A 348 -6.73 20.72 7.11
CA ALA A 348 -5.30 20.89 6.91
C ALA A 348 -4.98 22.09 5.99
N THR A 349 -3.77 22.65 6.14
CA THR A 349 -3.28 23.78 5.35
C THR A 349 -2.03 23.37 4.56
N ILE A 350 -2.00 23.70 3.27
CA ILE A 350 -0.87 23.46 2.39
C ILE A 350 0.02 24.69 2.38
N VAL A 351 1.31 24.52 2.66
CA VAL A 351 2.32 25.57 2.54
C VAL A 351 2.95 25.47 1.14
N ALA A 352 2.52 26.33 0.23
CA ALA A 352 3.09 26.46 -1.11
C ALA A 352 4.26 27.46 -1.08
N LYS A 353 5.35 27.15 -1.80
CA LYS A 353 6.50 28.06 -1.96
C LYS A 353 6.88 28.23 -3.42
N SER A 354 7.05 29.47 -3.87
CA SER A 354 7.80 29.84 -5.07
C SER A 354 9.15 30.45 -4.67
N LEU A 355 9.92 30.97 -5.63
CA LEU A 355 11.21 31.61 -5.37
C LEU A 355 11.08 32.88 -4.51
N GLU A 356 9.98 33.61 -4.63
CA GLU A 356 9.78 34.93 -4.02
C GLU A 356 8.69 34.92 -2.92
N GLN A 357 7.77 33.95 -2.94
CA GLN A 357 6.58 33.94 -2.09
C GLN A 357 6.38 32.60 -1.37
N THR A 358 5.93 32.67 -0.11
CA THR A 358 5.26 31.56 0.58
C THR A 358 3.77 31.88 0.69
N THR A 359 2.92 30.92 0.35
CA THR A 359 1.46 31.07 0.33
C THR A 359 0.83 29.89 1.06
N GLU A 360 -0.03 30.18 2.04
CA GLU A 360 -0.80 29.17 2.74
C GLU A 360 -2.15 28.98 2.05
N ILE A 361 -2.51 27.72 1.75
CA ILE A 361 -3.72 27.37 1.01
C ILE A 361 -4.53 26.36 1.85
N PRO A 362 -5.72 26.73 2.35
CA PRO A 362 -6.62 25.79 3.01
C PRO A 362 -7.01 24.63 2.09
N MET A 363 -7.08 23.41 2.62
CA MET A 363 -7.46 22.22 1.83
C MET A 363 -8.84 22.34 1.16
N SER A 364 -9.78 23.08 1.78
CA SER A 364 -11.11 23.40 1.22
C SER A 364 -11.03 24.12 -0.12
N ASP A 365 -10.02 24.96 -0.32
CA ASP A 365 -9.81 25.76 -1.52
C ASP A 365 -8.84 25.12 -2.52
N PHE A 366 -8.16 24.04 -2.14
CA PHE A 366 -7.04 23.52 -2.92
C PHE A 366 -7.44 22.85 -4.24
N PHE A 367 -8.58 22.15 -4.31
CA PHE A 367 -9.04 21.51 -5.55
C PHE A 367 -10.00 22.43 -6.31
N LYS A 368 -9.66 22.80 -7.55
CA LYS A 368 -10.47 23.72 -8.37
C LYS A 368 -11.29 23.02 -9.45
N ALA A 369 -10.73 22.00 -10.10
CA ALA A 369 -11.40 21.17 -11.09
C ALA A 369 -10.72 19.79 -11.21
N TYR A 370 -11.21 18.92 -12.10
CA TYR A 370 -10.62 17.60 -12.34
C TYR A 370 -9.11 17.70 -12.60
N ARG A 371 -8.31 17.15 -11.68
CA ARG A 371 -6.83 17.21 -11.69
C ARG A 371 -6.23 18.64 -11.78
N LEU A 372 -6.96 19.65 -11.33
CA LEU A 372 -6.54 21.05 -11.27
C LEU A 372 -6.57 21.55 -9.82
N THR A 373 -5.46 22.13 -9.37
CA THR A 373 -5.29 22.63 -8.00
C THR A 373 -5.13 24.15 -7.97
N ALA A 374 -5.18 24.73 -6.78
CA ALA A 374 -4.89 26.13 -6.50
C ALA A 374 -3.38 26.44 -6.40
N LEU A 375 -2.50 25.44 -6.60
CA LEU A 375 -1.05 25.64 -6.53
C LEU A 375 -0.58 26.56 -7.67
N PRO A 376 0.12 27.67 -7.39
CA PRO A 376 0.69 28.53 -8.43
C PRO A 376 1.61 27.74 -9.37
N PRO A 377 1.65 28.04 -10.69
CA PRO A 377 2.43 27.26 -11.65
C PRO A 377 3.93 27.18 -11.33
N ASP A 378 4.50 28.23 -10.75
CA ASP A 378 5.90 28.35 -10.32
C ASP A 378 6.16 27.84 -8.89
N ALA A 379 5.11 27.46 -8.15
CA ALA A 379 5.22 27.01 -6.77
C ALA A 379 5.36 25.48 -6.64
N ILE A 380 5.75 25.06 -5.43
CA ILE A 380 5.87 23.68 -4.97
C ILE A 380 5.15 23.52 -3.62
N ILE A 381 4.60 22.34 -3.33
CA ILE A 381 4.09 22.01 -1.99
C ILE A 381 5.29 21.73 -1.09
N ALA A 382 5.62 22.67 -0.21
CA ALA A 382 6.80 22.59 0.65
C ALA A 382 6.51 21.74 1.88
N SER A 383 5.35 21.96 2.51
CA SER A 383 4.87 21.22 3.66
C SER A 383 3.34 21.23 3.74
N ILE A 384 2.79 20.39 4.62
CA ILE A 384 1.37 20.27 4.93
C ILE A 384 1.23 20.35 6.44
N ARG A 385 0.42 21.28 6.95
CA ARG A 385 0.09 21.41 8.37
C ARG A 385 -1.23 20.70 8.64
N ILE A 386 -1.20 19.67 9.47
CA ILE A 386 -2.35 18.88 9.87
C ILE A 386 -2.67 19.26 11.32
N PRO A 387 -3.81 19.92 11.60
CA PRO A 387 -4.11 20.40 12.94
C PRO A 387 -4.40 19.26 13.91
N VAL A 388 -4.17 19.56 15.18
CA VAL A 388 -4.47 18.75 16.35
C VAL A 388 -5.87 19.14 16.84
N PHE A 389 -6.70 18.15 17.18
CA PHE A 389 -8.10 18.41 17.56
C PHE A 389 -8.26 18.83 19.02
N ARG A 390 -9.47 19.32 19.37
CA ARG A 390 -9.90 19.55 20.75
C ARG A 390 -9.84 18.24 21.55
N GLU A 391 -9.64 18.35 22.86
CA GLU A 391 -9.61 17.19 23.77
C GLU A 391 -11.00 16.54 23.92
N LYS A 392 -12.07 17.33 23.78
CA LYS A 392 -13.44 16.92 23.99
C LYS A 392 -14.33 17.35 22.84
N ASN A 393 -15.38 16.59 22.62
CA ASN A 393 -16.50 16.89 21.73
C ASN A 393 -16.11 17.13 20.25
N GLU A 394 -14.93 16.69 19.82
CA GLU A 394 -14.51 16.73 18.42
C GLU A 394 -14.16 15.33 17.95
N TYR A 395 -14.76 14.89 16.86
CA TYR A 395 -14.69 13.50 16.40
C TYR A 395 -14.44 13.42 14.90
N MET A 396 -13.62 12.46 14.47
CA MET A 396 -13.41 12.17 13.04
C MET A 396 -13.22 10.69 12.76
N ARG A 397 -13.84 10.22 11.69
CA ARG A 397 -13.69 8.84 11.20
C ARG A 397 -13.45 8.85 9.69
N ALA A 398 -12.74 7.84 9.20
CA ALA A 398 -12.43 7.67 7.78
C ALA A 398 -12.82 6.27 7.31
N TYR A 399 -13.33 6.20 6.09
CA TYR A 399 -13.89 5.01 5.47
C TYR A 399 -13.40 4.87 4.03
N LYS A 400 -13.23 3.63 3.58
CA LYS A 400 -12.86 3.27 2.21
C LYS A 400 -13.60 1.99 1.81
N VAL A 401 -14.18 1.98 0.62
CA VAL A 401 -14.66 0.75 -0.03
C VAL A 401 -14.08 0.66 -1.44
N SER A 402 -13.55 -0.51 -1.76
CA SER A 402 -12.88 -0.88 -3.03
C SER A 402 -13.32 -2.30 -3.42
N LYS A 403 -12.91 -2.81 -4.59
CA LYS A 403 -13.30 -4.17 -5.05
C LYS A 403 -12.54 -5.27 -4.33
N ARG A 404 -11.31 -4.98 -3.91
CA ARG A 404 -10.49 -5.78 -2.99
C ARG A 404 -9.97 -4.89 -1.86
N LYS A 405 -9.67 -5.48 -0.69
CA LYS A 405 -9.19 -4.78 0.50
C LYS A 405 -7.84 -4.07 0.26
N ASP A 406 -6.88 -4.80 -0.29
CA ASP A 406 -5.49 -4.41 -0.39
C ASP A 406 -5.11 -4.05 -1.85
N ASP A 407 -4.22 -3.08 -2.03
CA ASP A 407 -3.73 -2.61 -3.34
C ASP A 407 -4.82 -2.16 -4.34
N ASP A 408 -5.91 -1.52 -3.89
CA ASP A 408 -7.03 -1.14 -4.79
C ASP A 408 -7.47 0.32 -4.67
N ILE A 409 -8.06 0.78 -5.77
CA ILE A 409 -8.67 2.09 -5.94
C ILE A 409 -10.01 2.12 -5.20
N ALA A 410 -10.26 3.19 -4.43
CA ALA A 410 -11.55 3.43 -3.82
C ALA A 410 -12.66 3.61 -4.87
N ILE A 411 -13.79 2.91 -4.67
CA ILE A 411 -15.06 3.17 -5.34
C ILE A 411 -15.69 4.43 -4.74
N VAL A 412 -15.75 4.47 -3.41
CA VAL A 412 -16.03 5.65 -2.59
C VAL A 412 -15.13 5.59 -1.37
N ASN A 413 -14.62 6.73 -0.95
CA ASN A 413 -13.99 6.91 0.35
C ASN A 413 -14.54 8.20 0.98
N ALA A 414 -14.43 8.30 2.30
CA ALA A 414 -14.91 9.45 3.05
C ALA A 414 -14.06 9.72 4.27
N ALA A 415 -14.04 10.98 4.69
CA ALA A 415 -13.61 11.38 6.01
C ALA A 415 -14.63 12.38 6.55
N LEU A 416 -15.20 12.05 7.70
CA LEU A 416 -16.32 12.75 8.30
C LEU A 416 -15.86 13.26 9.66
N ARG A 417 -16.07 14.54 9.93
CA ARG A 417 -15.71 15.24 11.17
C ARG A 417 -16.90 16.01 11.71
N VAL A 418 -17.06 16.01 13.03
CA VAL A 418 -18.04 16.83 13.75
C VAL A 418 -17.42 17.42 15.03
N VAL A 419 -17.79 18.66 15.34
CA VAL A 419 -17.51 19.35 16.59
C VAL A 419 -18.85 19.63 17.27
N LEU A 420 -18.98 19.24 18.53
CA LEU A 420 -20.19 19.35 19.33
C LEU A 420 -19.98 20.30 20.52
N SER A 421 -21.05 20.98 20.92
CA SER A 421 -21.14 21.63 22.23
C SER A 421 -21.33 20.60 23.35
N ASP A 422 -21.23 21.02 24.61
CA ASP A 422 -21.57 20.18 25.77
C ASP A 422 -23.05 19.75 25.81
N SER A 423 -23.92 20.40 25.02
CA SER A 423 -25.34 20.02 24.82
C SER A 423 -25.57 19.07 23.64
N ASN A 424 -24.49 18.63 22.98
CA ASN A 424 -24.45 17.84 21.75
C ASN A 424 -25.05 18.52 20.52
N ASP A 425 -24.98 19.86 20.45
CA ASP A 425 -25.34 20.64 19.26
C ASP A 425 -24.10 20.83 18.36
N VAL A 426 -24.26 20.71 17.05
CA VAL A 426 -23.13 20.76 16.10
C VAL A 426 -22.65 22.20 15.91
N GLU A 427 -21.46 22.50 16.42
CA GLU A 427 -20.78 23.79 16.23
C GLU A 427 -20.15 23.91 14.83
N ASP A 428 -19.50 22.84 14.37
CA ASP A 428 -18.75 22.77 13.12
C ASP A 428 -18.74 21.32 12.60
N CYS A 429 -18.71 21.12 11.29
CA CYS A 429 -18.67 19.79 10.69
C CYS A 429 -18.08 19.81 9.27
N SER A 430 -17.47 18.70 8.87
CA SER A 430 -16.90 18.53 7.54
C SER A 430 -17.17 17.11 7.05
N LEU A 431 -17.96 16.99 5.98
CA LEU A 431 -18.43 15.71 5.44
C LEU A 431 -17.83 15.52 4.04
N VAL A 432 -16.60 15.01 3.97
CA VAL A 432 -15.80 14.99 2.74
C VAL A 432 -15.75 13.61 2.12
N TYR A 433 -15.95 13.55 0.80
CA TYR A 433 -16.03 12.31 0.02
C TYR A 433 -15.11 12.37 -1.22
N GLY A 434 -14.52 11.22 -1.54
CA GLY A 434 -13.90 10.92 -2.84
C GLY A 434 -14.66 9.83 -3.58
N GLY A 435 -14.47 9.75 -4.89
CA GLY A 435 -15.23 8.87 -5.79
C GLY A 435 -16.63 9.38 -6.14
N MET A 436 -17.13 10.44 -5.49
CA MET A 436 -18.47 10.99 -5.73
C MET A 436 -18.52 12.12 -6.77
N ALA A 437 -17.37 12.72 -7.12
CA ALA A 437 -17.29 13.82 -8.10
C ALA A 437 -15.94 13.80 -8.85
N PRO A 438 -15.71 14.68 -9.84
CA PRO A 438 -14.42 14.82 -10.52
C PRO A 438 -13.27 15.35 -9.64
N VAL A 439 -13.55 15.78 -8.41
CA VAL A 439 -12.57 16.12 -7.36
C VAL A 439 -13.05 15.56 -6.01
N THR A 440 -12.18 15.56 -5.00
CA THR A 440 -12.60 15.41 -3.60
C THR A 440 -13.50 16.57 -3.21
N ILE A 441 -14.68 16.31 -2.63
CA ILE A 441 -15.70 17.33 -2.32
C ILE A 441 -16.30 17.17 -0.93
N SER A 442 -16.70 18.29 -0.32
CA SER A 442 -17.61 18.30 0.83
C SER A 442 -19.06 18.23 0.36
N ALA A 443 -19.88 17.43 1.04
CA ALA A 443 -21.33 17.37 0.85
C ALA A 443 -21.98 18.62 1.49
N LYS A 444 -22.41 19.58 0.67
CA LYS A 444 -22.77 20.93 1.12
C LYS A 444 -24.17 21.00 1.71
N GLU A 445 -25.14 20.36 1.08
CA GLU A 445 -26.51 20.31 1.60
C GLU A 445 -26.59 19.42 2.85
N ALA A 446 -25.79 18.35 2.91
CA ALA A 446 -25.59 17.52 4.10
C ALA A 446 -24.98 18.30 5.28
N VAL A 447 -23.88 19.03 5.06
CA VAL A 447 -23.27 19.91 6.09
C VAL A 447 -24.27 20.94 6.59
N LYS A 448 -24.96 21.65 5.68
CA LYS A 448 -25.99 22.63 6.02
C LYS A 448 -27.18 22.05 6.78
N ALA A 449 -27.53 20.78 6.56
CA ALA A 449 -28.55 20.07 7.32
C ALA A 449 -28.08 19.69 8.73
N LEU A 450 -26.78 19.53 8.95
CA LEU A 450 -26.16 19.11 10.21
C LEU A 450 -25.77 20.29 11.13
N THR A 451 -25.21 21.38 10.58
CA THR A 451 -24.72 22.52 11.37
C THR A 451 -25.83 23.16 12.21
N GLY A 452 -25.54 23.40 13.50
CA GLY A 452 -26.49 24.00 14.44
C GLY A 452 -27.68 23.10 14.79
N LYS A 453 -27.61 21.79 14.50
CA LYS A 453 -28.59 20.79 14.95
C LYS A 453 -28.07 19.99 16.13
N LYS A 454 -28.99 19.44 16.91
CA LYS A 454 -28.65 18.49 17.95
C LYS A 454 -28.28 17.15 17.33
N PHE A 455 -27.03 16.71 17.51
CA PHE A 455 -26.52 15.48 16.92
C PHE A 455 -27.26 14.25 17.44
N THR A 456 -27.78 14.28 18.66
CA THR A 456 -28.50 13.16 19.27
C THR A 456 -29.99 13.06 18.90
N ASP A 457 -30.51 13.95 18.04
CA ASP A 457 -31.90 13.87 17.54
C ASP A 457 -31.95 13.00 16.27
N PRO A 458 -32.72 11.88 16.23
CA PRO A 458 -32.89 11.07 15.03
C PRO A 458 -33.36 11.85 13.79
N LYS A 459 -34.03 12.99 13.95
CA LYS A 459 -34.40 13.88 12.83
C LYS A 459 -33.19 14.53 12.16
N THR A 460 -32.09 14.72 12.90
CA THR A 460 -30.82 15.21 12.34
C THR A 460 -30.23 14.18 11.37
N LEU A 461 -30.27 12.88 11.73
CA LEU A 461 -29.87 11.79 10.83
C LEU A 461 -30.69 11.82 9.52
N GLU A 462 -32.02 11.86 9.63
CA GLU A 462 -32.92 11.92 8.47
C GLU A 462 -32.65 13.17 7.60
N ALA A 463 -32.46 14.34 8.22
CA ALA A 463 -32.16 15.59 7.51
C ALA A 463 -30.84 15.51 6.74
N VAL A 464 -29.79 14.91 7.32
CA VAL A 464 -28.50 14.75 6.64
C VAL A 464 -28.56 13.71 5.52
N MET A 465 -29.27 12.60 5.70
CA MET A 465 -29.51 11.64 4.61
C MET A 465 -30.18 12.31 3.40
N ASN A 466 -31.23 13.10 3.64
CA ASN A 466 -31.89 13.91 2.62
C ASN A 466 -30.98 15.00 2.00
N GLY A 467 -29.94 15.46 2.71
CA GLY A 467 -28.90 16.34 2.18
C GLY A 467 -27.94 15.60 1.25
N LEU A 468 -27.40 14.46 1.71
CA LEU A 468 -26.52 13.58 0.93
C LEU A 468 -27.18 13.09 -0.37
N GLU A 469 -28.48 12.83 -0.33
CA GLU A 469 -29.31 12.50 -1.51
C GLU A 469 -29.25 13.58 -2.61
N LYS A 470 -29.17 14.86 -2.22
CA LYS A 470 -29.12 16.02 -3.14
C LYS A 470 -27.69 16.32 -3.58
N ASP A 471 -26.72 16.22 -2.67
CA ASP A 471 -25.30 16.39 -2.98
C ASP A 471 -24.83 15.32 -4.00
N PHE A 472 -25.41 14.11 -3.97
CA PHE A 472 -24.95 12.94 -4.74
C PHE A 472 -25.99 12.37 -5.73
N ASP A 473 -26.62 13.24 -6.53
CA ASP A 473 -27.45 12.83 -7.68
C ASP A 473 -26.60 12.31 -8.87
N LEU A 474 -26.07 11.09 -8.72
CA LEU A 474 -25.25 10.43 -9.73
C LEU A 474 -26.10 9.83 -10.86
N ARG A 475 -26.03 10.45 -12.05
CA ARG A 475 -26.64 9.90 -13.28
C ARG A 475 -26.04 8.55 -13.66
N PHE A 476 -26.83 7.64 -14.24
CA PHE A 476 -26.41 6.29 -14.63
C PHE A 476 -25.12 6.23 -15.47
N GLY A 477 -24.93 7.17 -16.41
CA GLY A 477 -23.74 7.27 -17.27
C GLY A 477 -22.51 7.93 -16.65
N VAL A 478 -22.46 8.12 -15.32
CA VAL A 478 -21.32 8.72 -14.61
C VAL A 478 -20.03 7.91 -14.84
N PRO A 479 -18.87 8.56 -15.08
CA PRO A 479 -17.59 7.86 -15.19
C PRO A 479 -17.31 6.96 -13.99
N GLY A 480 -16.89 5.72 -14.25
CA GLY A 480 -16.73 4.66 -13.25
C GLY A 480 -18.00 3.82 -12.99
N GLY A 481 -19.18 4.24 -13.47
CA GLY A 481 -20.44 3.50 -13.31
C GLY A 481 -20.91 3.38 -11.86
N MET A 482 -21.64 2.31 -11.53
CA MET A 482 -22.05 1.97 -10.15
C MET A 482 -22.77 3.11 -9.39
N ALA A 483 -23.52 3.96 -10.09
CA ALA A 483 -24.11 5.19 -9.54
C ALA A 483 -24.92 4.96 -8.24
N SER A 484 -25.89 4.04 -8.28
CA SER A 484 -26.72 3.71 -7.11
C SER A 484 -25.89 3.15 -5.95
N TYR A 485 -24.93 2.27 -6.22
CA TYR A 485 -24.05 1.70 -5.20
C TYR A 485 -23.16 2.76 -4.55
N ARG A 486 -22.62 3.70 -5.34
CA ARG A 486 -21.85 4.85 -4.82
C ARG A 486 -22.69 5.75 -3.92
N LYS A 487 -23.94 6.06 -4.31
CA LYS A 487 -24.88 6.80 -3.46
C LYS A 487 -25.15 6.05 -2.15
N SER A 488 -25.47 4.75 -2.21
CA SER A 488 -25.66 3.92 -1.01
C SER A 488 -24.44 3.86 -0.10
N LEU A 489 -23.22 3.79 -0.64
CA LEU A 489 -21.99 3.85 0.14
C LEU A 489 -21.81 5.19 0.86
N ALA A 490 -22.07 6.31 0.18
CA ALA A 490 -21.92 7.64 0.77
C ALA A 490 -22.89 7.88 1.95
N LEU A 491 -24.14 7.42 1.80
CA LEU A 491 -25.14 7.42 2.89
C LEU A 491 -24.73 6.44 4.01
N GLY A 492 -24.32 5.22 3.66
CA GLY A 492 -23.90 4.19 4.62
C GLY A 492 -22.69 4.62 5.48
N PHE A 493 -21.73 5.35 4.91
CA PHE A 493 -20.62 5.92 5.67
C PHE A 493 -21.09 6.97 6.68
N PHE A 494 -22.06 7.81 6.34
CA PHE A 494 -22.63 8.76 7.31
C PHE A 494 -23.47 8.06 8.38
N TYR A 495 -24.25 7.04 8.01
CA TYR A 495 -25.03 6.22 8.96
C TYR A 495 -24.13 5.59 10.02
N ARG A 496 -23.05 4.95 9.57
CA ARG A 496 -22.03 4.35 10.42
C ARG A 496 -21.34 5.39 11.30
N PHE A 497 -20.92 6.52 10.74
CA PHE A 497 -20.31 7.61 11.50
C PHE A 497 -21.25 8.14 12.59
N TYR A 498 -22.53 8.35 12.26
CA TYR A 498 -23.53 8.81 13.21
C TYR A 498 -23.65 7.87 14.42
N HIS A 499 -23.77 6.55 14.19
CA HIS A 499 -23.85 5.58 15.28
C HIS A 499 -22.52 5.38 16.02
N GLU A 500 -21.36 5.44 15.34
CA GLU A 500 -20.04 5.44 15.98
C GLU A 500 -19.92 6.62 16.97
N ILE A 501 -20.32 7.84 16.58
CA ILE A 501 -20.24 9.00 17.49
C ILE A 501 -21.32 8.93 18.59
N LEU A 502 -22.55 8.48 18.28
CA LEU A 502 -23.56 8.27 19.32
C LEU A 502 -23.11 7.30 20.41
N SER A 503 -22.38 6.22 20.06
CA SER A 503 -21.85 5.25 21.03
C SER A 503 -20.80 5.84 21.99
N GLU A 504 -20.19 6.96 21.63
CA GLU A 504 -19.20 7.70 22.44
C GLU A 504 -19.84 8.86 23.24
N LEU A 505 -21.15 9.09 23.10
CA LEU A 505 -21.90 10.12 23.82
C LEU A 505 -22.78 9.52 24.93
N PRO A 506 -23.11 10.28 25.98
CA PRO A 506 -23.98 9.83 27.07
C PRO A 506 -25.47 9.84 26.64
N VAL A 507 -25.84 8.96 25.72
CA VAL A 507 -27.20 8.77 25.19
C VAL A 507 -27.79 7.42 25.61
N THR A 508 -29.10 7.25 25.43
CA THR A 508 -29.75 5.96 25.65
C THR A 508 -29.31 4.95 24.60
N ASP A 509 -28.79 3.81 25.04
CA ASP A 509 -28.25 2.72 24.20
C ASP A 509 -29.22 2.24 23.10
N ALA A 510 -30.53 2.27 23.37
CA ALA A 510 -31.59 1.96 22.40
C ALA A 510 -31.62 2.84 21.13
N ASN A 511 -30.83 3.93 21.08
CA ASN A 511 -30.68 4.79 19.91
C ASN A 511 -29.41 4.47 19.07
N VAL A 512 -28.59 3.50 19.50
CA VAL A 512 -27.35 3.09 18.82
C VAL A 512 -27.60 1.79 18.05
N ASP A 513 -27.34 1.80 16.75
CA ASP A 513 -27.25 0.56 15.97
C ASP A 513 -25.85 -0.04 16.13
N HIS A 514 -25.76 -1.05 17.00
CA HIS A 514 -24.51 -1.77 17.26
C HIS A 514 -24.03 -2.61 16.08
N ASP A 515 -24.92 -3.06 15.18
CA ASP A 515 -24.53 -3.83 13.99
C ASP A 515 -23.77 -2.95 12.98
N ALA A 516 -24.04 -1.64 12.96
CA ALA A 516 -23.32 -0.67 12.13
C ALA A 516 -21.87 -0.39 12.60
N LEU A 517 -21.54 -0.67 13.86
CA LEU A 517 -20.24 -0.35 14.46
C LEU A 517 -19.14 -1.34 14.06
N GLY A 518 -19.48 -2.58 13.71
CA GLY A 518 -18.52 -3.65 13.46
C GLY A 518 -17.51 -3.35 12.34
N GLU A 519 -16.20 -3.40 12.61
CA GLU A 519 -15.16 -3.34 11.58
C GLU A 519 -14.70 -4.76 11.19
N ILE A 520 -14.73 -5.06 9.88
CA ILE A 520 -14.34 -6.37 9.35
C ILE A 520 -12.82 -6.40 9.17
N GLU A 521 -12.11 -6.84 10.20
CA GLU A 521 -10.67 -7.14 10.13
C GLU A 521 -10.44 -8.54 9.51
N ARG A 522 -9.52 -8.62 8.53
CA ARG A 522 -9.07 -9.91 7.99
C ARG A 522 -8.12 -10.58 8.99
N ILE A 523 -8.50 -11.75 9.50
CA ILE A 523 -7.64 -12.63 10.30
C ILE A 523 -6.42 -13.12 9.50
N ILE A 524 -5.34 -13.50 10.22
CA ILE A 524 -4.17 -14.15 9.64
C ILE A 524 -4.59 -15.39 8.83
N SER A 525 -4.04 -15.53 7.63
CA SER A 525 -4.37 -16.61 6.72
C SER A 525 -3.76 -17.93 7.21
N PHE A 526 -4.63 -18.89 7.52
CA PHE A 526 -4.27 -20.24 7.94
C PHE A 526 -4.75 -21.30 6.93
N GLY A 527 -4.22 -22.51 7.04
CA GLY A 527 -4.65 -23.67 6.26
C GLY A 527 -4.10 -24.97 6.85
N LYS A 528 -4.64 -26.11 6.44
CA LYS A 528 -4.16 -27.43 6.82
C LYS A 528 -4.00 -28.29 5.57
N LYS A 529 -2.87 -28.98 5.47
CA LYS A 529 -2.62 -30.01 4.47
C LYS A 529 -2.66 -31.38 5.13
N ASP A 530 -3.22 -32.37 4.44
CA ASP A 530 -3.04 -33.77 4.80
C ASP A 530 -1.80 -34.31 4.09
N HIS A 531 -0.79 -34.71 4.86
CA HIS A 531 0.43 -35.32 4.35
C HIS A 531 0.33 -36.85 4.25
N LYS A 532 -0.72 -37.46 4.83
CA LYS A 532 -0.87 -38.92 4.90
C LYS A 532 -1.53 -39.55 3.68
N ALA A 533 -2.27 -38.76 2.91
CA ALA A 533 -3.02 -39.23 1.74
C ALA A 533 -2.16 -39.98 0.69
N GLY A 534 -0.84 -39.72 0.64
CA GLY A 534 0.10 -40.39 -0.26
C GLY A 534 0.90 -41.56 0.35
N GLU A 535 0.93 -41.72 1.68
CA GLU A 535 1.85 -42.65 2.38
C GLU A 535 1.72 -44.10 1.88
N ALA A 536 0.49 -44.57 1.64
CA ALA A 536 0.21 -45.93 1.16
C ALA A 536 0.68 -46.22 -0.28
N TYR A 537 1.03 -45.18 -1.05
CA TYR A 537 1.47 -45.27 -2.44
C TYR A 537 2.92 -44.78 -2.62
N GLU A 538 3.62 -44.48 -1.53
CA GLU A 538 4.95 -43.89 -1.58
C GLU A 538 5.99 -44.91 -2.09
N GLN A 539 6.75 -44.49 -3.10
CA GLN A 539 7.90 -45.20 -3.64
C GLN A 539 9.18 -44.38 -3.42
N LYS A 540 10.27 -44.72 -4.10
CA LYS A 540 11.54 -43.98 -3.98
C LYS A 540 11.38 -42.47 -4.28
N ILE A 541 10.54 -42.12 -5.25
CA ILE A 541 10.26 -40.74 -5.71
C ILE A 541 8.75 -40.49 -5.90
N LEU A 542 8.02 -41.41 -6.54
CA LEU A 542 6.56 -41.30 -6.70
C LEU A 542 5.87 -41.31 -5.33
N GLY A 543 4.80 -40.51 -5.18
CA GLY A 543 4.07 -40.35 -3.91
C GLY A 543 4.71 -39.38 -2.91
N LYS A 544 5.99 -39.03 -3.05
CA LYS A 544 6.67 -38.08 -2.15
C LYS A 544 6.36 -36.64 -2.47
N GLU A 545 6.20 -35.83 -1.43
CA GLU A 545 6.25 -34.38 -1.55
C GLU A 545 7.68 -33.94 -1.87
N GLN A 546 7.90 -33.49 -3.11
CA GLN A 546 9.15 -32.90 -3.58
C GLN A 546 8.84 -31.50 -4.15
N PRO A 547 9.67 -30.49 -3.88
CA PRO A 547 9.52 -29.18 -4.51
C PRO A 547 9.60 -29.25 -6.04
N HIS A 548 8.96 -28.30 -6.72
CA HIS A 548 9.07 -28.15 -8.17
C HIS A 548 10.55 -28.05 -8.60
N VAL A 549 10.96 -28.79 -9.63
CA VAL A 549 12.39 -28.96 -9.99
C VAL A 549 13.11 -27.64 -10.34
N ALA A 550 12.36 -26.64 -10.81
CA ALA A 550 12.90 -25.30 -11.08
C ALA A 550 12.71 -24.30 -9.93
N ALA A 551 12.09 -24.67 -8.80
CA ALA A 551 11.72 -23.75 -7.73
C ALA A 551 12.91 -22.92 -7.20
N MET A 552 14.09 -23.53 -7.06
CA MET A 552 15.29 -22.79 -6.62
C MET A 552 15.76 -21.78 -7.67
N LYS A 553 15.74 -22.15 -8.96
CA LYS A 553 16.05 -21.22 -10.08
C LYS A 553 15.07 -20.05 -10.12
N GLN A 554 13.78 -20.34 -9.92
CA GLN A 554 12.72 -19.32 -9.87
C GLN A 554 12.88 -18.38 -8.67
N SER A 555 13.30 -18.90 -7.51
CA SER A 555 13.60 -18.08 -6.33
C SER A 555 14.88 -17.23 -6.46
N THR A 556 15.81 -17.58 -7.36
CA THR A 556 17.13 -16.94 -7.49
C THR A 556 17.28 -16.05 -8.72
N GLY A 557 16.30 -16.04 -9.63
CA GLY A 557 16.39 -15.33 -10.92
C GLY A 557 17.09 -16.13 -12.02
N GLU A 558 17.57 -17.35 -11.74
CA GLU A 558 18.26 -18.23 -12.69
C GLU A 558 17.30 -19.06 -13.58
N ALA A 559 15.98 -18.85 -13.46
CA ALA A 559 14.98 -19.45 -14.34
C ALA A 559 14.72 -18.50 -15.52
N GLN A 560 15.14 -18.90 -16.71
CA GLN A 560 14.99 -18.10 -17.93
C GLN A 560 13.59 -18.25 -18.53
N TYR A 561 12.88 -17.14 -18.70
CA TYR A 561 11.66 -17.01 -19.50
C TYR A 561 12.01 -16.42 -20.88
N THR A 562 11.01 -16.31 -21.77
CA THR A 562 11.22 -15.90 -23.17
C THR A 562 11.91 -14.53 -23.32
N ASP A 563 11.54 -13.54 -22.49
CA ASP A 563 12.09 -12.17 -22.54
C ASP A 563 13.45 -12.04 -21.80
N ASP A 564 13.87 -13.10 -21.08
CA ASP A 564 15.19 -13.17 -20.43
C ASP A 564 16.26 -13.80 -21.35
N ILE A 565 15.90 -14.09 -22.61
CA ILE A 565 16.85 -14.53 -23.63
C ILE A 565 17.68 -13.31 -24.06
N PRO A 566 19.03 -13.37 -24.02
CA PRO A 566 19.85 -12.23 -24.42
C PRO A 566 19.57 -11.78 -25.86
N VAL A 567 19.37 -10.47 -26.04
CA VAL A 567 19.10 -9.86 -27.34
C VAL A 567 20.16 -10.23 -28.38
N GLN A 568 19.70 -10.65 -29.55
CA GLN A 568 20.55 -11.07 -30.66
C GLN A 568 21.02 -9.87 -31.48
N LYS A 569 22.10 -10.06 -32.23
CA LYS A 569 22.61 -9.03 -33.14
C LYS A 569 21.58 -8.79 -34.26
N ASN A 570 21.16 -7.53 -34.42
CA ASN A 570 20.13 -7.10 -35.37
C ASN A 570 18.70 -7.61 -35.05
N GLU A 571 18.42 -7.97 -33.80
CA GLU A 571 17.05 -8.25 -33.35
C GLU A 571 16.17 -6.99 -33.46
N LEU A 572 14.91 -7.17 -33.88
CA LEU A 572 13.92 -6.11 -34.06
C LEU A 572 12.72 -6.34 -33.13
N TYR A 573 12.08 -5.25 -32.72
CA TYR A 573 10.88 -5.29 -31.88
C TYR A 573 9.62 -5.05 -32.70
N GLY A 574 8.70 -6.01 -32.71
CA GLY A 574 7.35 -5.83 -33.28
C GLY A 574 6.40 -5.14 -32.30
N TYR A 575 5.53 -4.26 -32.81
CA TYR A 575 4.47 -3.63 -32.03
C TYR A 575 3.15 -3.65 -32.81
N MET A 576 2.11 -4.28 -32.25
CA MET A 576 0.81 -4.39 -32.89
C MET A 576 0.01 -3.10 -32.74
N VAL A 577 -0.52 -2.58 -33.86
CA VAL A 577 -1.54 -1.52 -33.85
C VAL A 577 -2.92 -2.19 -33.87
N LEU A 578 -3.66 -2.05 -32.77
CA LEU A 578 -4.94 -2.73 -32.56
C LEU A 578 -6.12 -1.83 -32.90
N SER A 579 -7.23 -2.42 -33.36
CA SER A 579 -8.47 -1.69 -33.64
C SER A 579 -9.00 -0.96 -32.40
N THR A 580 -9.33 0.33 -32.56
CA THR A 580 -10.01 1.13 -31.54
C THR A 580 -11.54 1.10 -31.68
N LYS A 581 -12.08 0.19 -32.50
CA LYS A 581 -13.52 0.05 -32.80
C LYS A 581 -13.93 -1.41 -32.67
N ALA A 582 -15.02 -1.67 -31.94
CA ALA A 582 -15.53 -3.04 -31.74
C ALA A 582 -16.00 -3.70 -33.06
N HIS A 583 -16.58 -2.91 -33.98
CA HIS A 583 -16.94 -3.33 -35.32
C HIS A 583 -16.94 -2.08 -36.23
N ALA A 584 -16.10 -2.08 -37.26
CA ALA A 584 -16.01 -1.04 -38.28
C ALA A 584 -15.40 -1.63 -39.56
N LYS A 585 -15.55 -0.92 -40.69
CA LYS A 585 -14.75 -1.19 -41.90
C LYS A 585 -13.51 -0.29 -41.86
N ILE A 586 -12.34 -0.88 -42.13
CA ILE A 586 -11.12 -0.10 -42.39
C ILE A 586 -11.28 0.55 -43.78
N LEU A 587 -11.23 1.88 -43.83
CA LEU A 587 -11.34 2.63 -45.08
C LEU A 587 -9.96 3.00 -45.65
N ASN A 588 -9.01 3.29 -44.77
CA ASN A 588 -7.62 3.60 -45.09
C ASN A 588 -6.75 3.35 -43.84
N VAL A 589 -5.47 3.06 -44.05
CA VAL A 589 -4.43 3.05 -43.02
C VAL A 589 -3.30 3.95 -43.51
N ASP A 590 -3.01 5.01 -42.75
CA ASP A 590 -1.91 5.93 -43.01
C ASP A 590 -0.83 5.72 -41.93
N PHE A 591 0.34 5.25 -42.35
CA PHE A 591 1.46 4.90 -41.49
C PHE A 591 2.73 5.73 -41.79
N GLU A 592 2.69 6.69 -42.71
CA GLU A 592 3.86 7.45 -43.14
C GLU A 592 4.53 8.18 -41.96
N ALA A 593 3.73 8.84 -41.13
CA ALA A 593 4.21 9.53 -39.92
C ALA A 593 4.80 8.59 -38.85
N ALA A 594 4.60 7.27 -38.95
CA ALA A 594 5.26 6.28 -38.10
C ALA A 594 6.66 5.92 -38.61
N LEU A 595 6.88 5.91 -39.94
CA LEU A 595 8.20 5.65 -40.54
C LEU A 595 9.20 6.78 -40.22
N ASP A 596 8.72 8.02 -40.06
CA ASP A 596 9.51 9.17 -39.60
C ASP A 596 10.03 9.05 -38.15
N ILE A 597 9.56 8.07 -37.37
CA ILE A 597 9.97 7.89 -35.97
C ILE A 597 11.34 7.20 -35.93
N PRO A 598 12.39 7.81 -35.32
CA PRO A 598 13.72 7.22 -35.30
C PRO A 598 13.75 5.82 -34.66
N GLY A 599 14.18 4.83 -35.44
CA GLY A 599 14.26 3.42 -35.03
C GLY A 599 13.10 2.54 -35.54
N VAL A 600 12.07 3.11 -36.15
CA VAL A 600 11.12 2.33 -36.96
C VAL A 600 11.81 1.89 -38.25
N ILE A 601 11.59 0.63 -38.65
CA ILE A 601 12.20 0.02 -39.83
C ILE A 601 11.15 -0.16 -40.93
N GLU A 602 9.99 -0.72 -40.59
CA GLU A 602 8.97 -1.12 -41.55
C GLU A 602 7.58 -1.15 -40.90
N TRP A 603 6.54 -1.01 -41.72
CA TRP A 603 5.14 -1.30 -41.38
C TRP A 603 4.74 -2.59 -42.09
N VAL A 604 4.06 -3.50 -41.39
CA VAL A 604 3.65 -4.81 -41.93
C VAL A 604 2.15 -4.99 -41.71
N ASP A 605 1.40 -5.34 -42.77
CA ASP A 605 -0.02 -5.67 -42.72
C ASP A 605 -0.40 -6.88 -43.61
N HIS A 606 -1.70 -7.07 -43.85
CA HIS A 606 -2.22 -8.21 -44.60
C HIS A 606 -1.70 -8.32 -46.04
N ARG A 607 -1.10 -7.25 -46.59
CA ARG A 607 -0.53 -7.21 -47.94
C ARG A 607 0.88 -7.77 -48.04
N ASP A 608 1.58 -7.89 -46.92
CA ASP A 608 2.96 -8.41 -46.83
C ASP A 608 2.99 -9.94 -46.62
N LEU A 609 1.82 -10.57 -46.51
CA LEU A 609 1.64 -12.02 -46.45
C LEU A 609 1.71 -12.64 -47.86
N PRO A 610 2.23 -13.87 -48.01
CA PRO A 610 2.50 -14.47 -49.32
C PRO A 610 1.23 -14.78 -50.15
N ASN A 611 0.07 -14.87 -49.52
CA ASN A 611 -1.26 -15.01 -50.14
C ASN A 611 -2.36 -14.72 -49.10
N PRO A 612 -3.62 -14.48 -49.51
CA PRO A 612 -4.73 -14.20 -48.59
C PRO A 612 -5.00 -15.33 -47.59
N GLU A 613 -4.81 -16.59 -47.98
CA GLU A 613 -5.03 -17.77 -47.13
C GLU A 613 -4.01 -17.84 -45.98
N ALA A 614 -2.79 -17.33 -46.16
CA ALA A 614 -1.78 -17.20 -45.11
C ALA A 614 -2.14 -16.18 -44.02
N ASN A 615 -3.18 -15.36 -44.23
CA ASN A 615 -3.73 -14.49 -43.20
C ASN A 615 -4.73 -15.20 -42.28
N TRP A 616 -5.21 -16.40 -42.64
CA TRP A 616 -6.23 -17.12 -41.87
C TRP A 616 -5.62 -17.80 -40.64
N TRP A 617 -6.26 -17.59 -39.49
CA TRP A 617 -5.82 -18.05 -38.17
C TRP A 617 -7.00 -18.60 -37.36
N GLY A 618 -6.73 -19.18 -36.18
CA GLY A 618 -7.78 -19.69 -35.29
C GLY A 618 -8.10 -21.16 -35.52
N ALA A 619 -7.18 -22.06 -35.16
CA ALA A 619 -7.46 -23.51 -35.20
C ALA A 619 -8.59 -23.87 -34.21
N PRO A 620 -9.53 -24.76 -34.57
CA PRO A 620 -9.53 -25.63 -35.76
C PRO A 620 -10.25 -25.06 -37.00
N SER A 621 -11.01 -23.97 -36.87
CA SER A 621 -11.93 -23.50 -37.93
C SER A 621 -11.29 -22.59 -38.97
N CYS A 622 -10.16 -21.94 -38.62
CA CYS A 622 -9.46 -20.94 -39.43
C CYS A 622 -10.35 -19.74 -39.83
N ASP A 623 -11.22 -19.29 -38.92
CA ASP A 623 -12.20 -18.22 -39.10
C ASP A 623 -11.76 -16.86 -38.51
N GLU A 624 -10.53 -16.76 -38.00
CA GLU A 624 -9.88 -15.51 -37.62
C GLU A 624 -8.92 -15.02 -38.71
N VAL A 625 -8.54 -13.73 -38.67
CA VAL A 625 -7.44 -13.18 -39.48
C VAL A 625 -6.34 -12.65 -38.59
N PHE A 626 -5.08 -12.83 -38.99
CA PHE A 626 -3.92 -12.33 -38.24
C PHE A 626 -3.78 -10.80 -38.36
N PHE A 627 -3.99 -10.27 -39.56
CA PHE A 627 -4.11 -8.84 -39.85
C PHE A 627 -5.51 -8.52 -40.42
N ALA A 628 -6.08 -7.40 -39.96
CA ALA A 628 -7.44 -6.95 -40.31
C ALA A 628 -7.53 -6.19 -41.64
#